data_AF-I0JQX9-F1
#
_entry.id   AF-I0JQX9-F1
#
_cell.length_a   1.000
_cell.length_b   1.000
_cell.length_c   1.000
_cell.angle_alpha   90.00
_cell.angle_beta   90.00
_cell.angle_gamma   90.00
#
_symmetry.space_group_name_H-M   'P 1'
#
loop_
_entity.id
_entity.type
_entity.pdbx_description
1 polymer ?
#
loop_
_entity_poly.entity_id
_entity_poly.type
_entity_poly.pdbx_seq_one_letter_code
_entity_poly.pdbx_strand_id
1 'polypeptide(L)'
;MTRRTYVKRAIASVVLPIALLIPLQTVDAGSKQFSDVDDGTIYYEPIHALADKEIVQGYTDGEFKYRSEITRAEAALMITRLLNLDTENAPPAPFTDVKQGEWYSGAVNALYHAGIIVGNGDGLFGTNEDITRAELSKIIVEGYNLEMKEGNALPFEDVNNQAWYTDYLRVLYSHGLISGTSTTTFEPNEPMIRGDFALLSYNTEFGYGDLFLELEEAVAISAYQISATFNNEETAVIHLNEPLEEGENSRTFTYKGETYEDRVNYELIYPKDIALENEYVAAALPYLGIPYLFGGETTEGFDCSAFTRRVYEDAKDLYLPRSTDRQWEVGQDVALEDIQVGDVVFFSNTYREGISHNGIYVGNGKIIHSSRTYGISIASLSSSYWQKKFTGVKRFENLRIPEEDPVVSEATKYIGESPYQAGGVTPEGFGAAEFVQYVFREAEGIELPADGYAQMQIGDDVAREDLQPGDIVFLEANYMNPTIYVGNGQIVHVTVSKGVTVTNLVTSSFWGPKYIGAKRVTKENYDDVPEPEEPEDPENPPEDPEAPPENPVDPVN
;
A
#
# COMPACT_ATOMS: atom_id res chain seq x y z
N MET A 1 16.59 -10.78 -23.01
CA MET A 1 15.70 -9.95 -22.16
C MET A 1 14.47 -9.61 -22.96
N THR A 2 13.53 -10.55 -23.05
CA THR A 2 12.26 -10.37 -23.74
C THR A 2 11.27 -9.86 -22.69
N ARG A 3 10.75 -8.65 -22.89
CA ARG A 3 9.75 -8.05 -21.98
C ARG A 3 8.53 -8.98 -21.96
N ARG A 4 8.24 -9.55 -20.78
CA ARG A 4 6.99 -10.26 -20.48
C ARG A 4 5.86 -9.23 -20.48
N THR A 5 5.03 -9.24 -21.52
CA THR A 5 3.81 -8.44 -21.56
C THR A 5 2.71 -9.31 -20.97
N TYR A 6 2.44 -9.15 -19.68
CA TYR A 6 1.24 -9.72 -19.05
C TYR A 6 0.03 -9.02 -19.68
N VAL A 7 -0.92 -9.79 -20.23
CA VAL A 7 -2.26 -9.27 -20.53
C VAL A 7 -2.92 -9.06 -19.17
N LYS A 8 -2.80 -7.84 -18.65
CA LYS A 8 -3.48 -7.45 -17.40
C LYS A 8 -4.98 -7.42 -17.67
N ARG A 9 -5.74 -8.27 -16.96
CA ARG A 9 -7.20 -8.21 -16.88
C ARG A 9 -7.59 -6.82 -16.34
N ALA A 10 -8.36 -6.05 -17.10
CA ALA A 10 -9.00 -4.84 -16.62
C ALA A 10 -10.34 -5.25 -15.99
N ILE A 11 -10.48 -5.08 -14.67
CA ILE A 11 -11.78 -5.20 -14.00
C ILE A 11 -12.57 -3.93 -14.34
N ALA A 12 -13.43 -4.00 -15.36
CA ALA A 12 -14.39 -2.95 -15.65
C ALA A 12 -15.66 -3.21 -14.82
N SER A 13 -15.91 -2.36 -13.82
CA SER A 13 -17.18 -2.33 -13.10
C SER A 13 -18.29 -1.92 -14.07
N VAL A 14 -19.11 -2.88 -14.52
CA VAL A 14 -20.31 -2.57 -15.31
C VAL A 14 -21.40 -2.09 -14.36
N VAL A 15 -21.67 -0.78 -14.38
CA VAL A 15 -22.86 -0.19 -13.74
C VAL A 15 -24.03 -0.28 -14.72
N LEU A 16 -24.96 -1.19 -14.47
CA LEU A 16 -26.25 -1.24 -15.16
C LEU A 16 -27.24 -0.23 -14.54
N PRO A 17 -27.98 0.56 -15.34
CA PRO A 17 -28.95 1.50 -14.81
C PRO A 17 -30.19 0.79 -14.24
N ILE A 18 -30.59 1.23 -13.05
CA ILE A 18 -31.74 0.78 -12.26
C ILE A 18 -33.06 1.10 -12.99
N ALA A 19 -33.94 0.11 -13.09
CA ALA A 19 -35.36 0.31 -13.40
C ALA A 19 -36.28 -0.52 -12.47
N LEU A 20 -37.09 0.22 -11.71
CA LEU A 20 -38.31 -0.13 -10.94
C LEU A 20 -38.33 -1.33 -9.98
N LEU A 21 -38.51 -1.02 -8.69
CA LEU A 21 -38.92 -1.94 -7.62
C LEU A 21 -40.25 -2.65 -7.93
N ILE A 22 -40.18 -3.98 -8.06
CA ILE A 22 -41.29 -4.92 -7.88
C ILE A 22 -41.03 -5.65 -6.54
N PRO A 23 -42.05 -6.00 -5.73
CA PRO A 23 -41.83 -6.71 -4.47
C PRO A 23 -41.05 -8.00 -4.72
N LEU A 24 -40.03 -8.27 -3.89
CA LEU A 24 -39.23 -9.50 -3.93
C LEU A 24 -40.17 -10.71 -3.87
N GLN A 25 -40.42 -11.31 -5.03
CA GLN A 25 -40.53 -12.75 -5.09
C GLN A 25 -39.10 -13.27 -5.04
N THR A 26 -38.81 -14.15 -4.10
CA THR A 26 -37.61 -14.97 -4.10
C THR A 26 -37.60 -15.75 -5.41
N VAL A 27 -36.91 -15.23 -6.41
CA VAL A 27 -36.56 -16.01 -7.59
C VAL A 27 -35.46 -16.91 -7.10
N ASP A 28 -35.80 -18.19 -6.91
CA ASP A 28 -34.83 -19.23 -6.69
C ASP A 28 -33.76 -19.07 -7.76
N ALA A 29 -32.50 -18.84 -7.37
CA ALA A 29 -31.37 -18.93 -8.27
C ALA A 29 -31.14 -20.42 -8.55
N GLY A 30 -32.10 -21.04 -9.24
CA GLY A 30 -31.99 -22.42 -9.67
C GLY A 30 -30.85 -22.49 -10.68
N SER A 31 -29.83 -23.29 -10.37
CA SER A 31 -28.79 -23.70 -11.32
C SER A 31 -29.42 -24.01 -12.67
N LYS A 32 -28.83 -23.55 -13.79
CA LYS A 32 -29.33 -23.85 -15.13
C LYS A 32 -29.29 -25.37 -15.36
N GLN A 33 -30.41 -26.04 -15.09
CA GLN A 33 -30.48 -27.49 -15.18
C GLN A 33 -30.76 -27.90 -16.63
N PHE A 34 -29.89 -28.73 -17.21
CA PHE A 34 -30.05 -29.25 -18.56
C PHE A 34 -30.70 -30.64 -18.53
N SER A 35 -31.73 -30.86 -19.36
CA SER A 35 -32.53 -32.09 -19.32
C SER A 35 -31.79 -33.35 -19.78
N ASP A 36 -30.70 -33.19 -20.53
CA ASP A 36 -29.89 -34.27 -21.09
C ASP A 36 -28.59 -34.53 -20.32
N VAL A 37 -28.30 -33.78 -19.25
CA VAL A 37 -27.06 -33.91 -18.48
C VAL A 37 -27.34 -34.52 -17.11
N ASP A 38 -27.14 -35.83 -16.99
CA ASP A 38 -27.32 -36.56 -15.73
C ASP A 38 -26.19 -36.25 -14.71
N ASP A 39 -26.55 -36.18 -13.42
CA ASP A 39 -25.64 -35.88 -12.29
C ASP A 39 -24.55 -36.93 -12.05
N GLY A 40 -24.74 -38.15 -12.55
CA GLY A 40 -23.74 -39.22 -12.52
C GLY A 40 -22.66 -39.13 -13.61
N THR A 41 -22.73 -38.17 -14.53
CA THR A 41 -21.74 -38.03 -15.61
C THR A 41 -20.57 -37.13 -15.22
N ILE A 42 -19.38 -37.40 -15.77
CA ILE A 42 -18.20 -36.53 -15.62
C ILE A 42 -18.41 -35.12 -16.19
N TYR A 43 -19.47 -34.90 -16.95
CA TYR A 43 -19.77 -33.62 -17.60
C TYR A 43 -20.69 -32.74 -16.76
N TYR A 44 -21.36 -33.29 -15.74
CA TYR A 44 -22.39 -32.57 -15.01
C TYR A 44 -21.84 -31.29 -14.37
N GLU A 45 -20.86 -31.40 -13.49
CA GLU A 45 -20.27 -30.26 -12.80
C GLU A 45 -19.60 -29.26 -13.77
N PRO A 46 -18.72 -29.67 -14.71
CA PRO A 46 -18.14 -28.75 -15.69
C PRO A 46 -19.16 -27.93 -16.48
N ILE A 47 -20.23 -28.58 -16.96
CA ILE A 47 -21.25 -27.92 -17.77
C ILE A 47 -22.01 -26.89 -16.93
N HIS A 48 -22.47 -27.26 -15.73
CA HIS A 48 -23.26 -26.37 -14.90
C HIS A 48 -22.42 -25.21 -14.37
N ALA A 49 -21.19 -25.46 -13.91
CA ALA A 49 -20.26 -24.42 -13.44
C ALA A 49 -19.97 -23.38 -14.54
N LEU A 50 -19.68 -23.82 -15.76
CA LEU A 50 -19.47 -22.92 -16.90
C LEU A 50 -20.76 -22.20 -17.34
N ALA A 51 -21.93 -22.82 -17.18
CA ALA A 51 -23.22 -22.22 -17.53
C ALA A 51 -23.66 -21.12 -16.54
N ASP A 52 -23.34 -21.30 -15.26
CA ASP A 52 -23.57 -20.31 -14.19
C ASP A 52 -22.67 -19.09 -14.37
N LYS A 53 -21.45 -19.27 -14.91
CA LYS A 53 -20.55 -18.19 -15.34
C LYS A 53 -20.86 -17.66 -16.75
N GLU A 54 -21.95 -18.11 -17.37
CA GLU A 54 -22.41 -17.71 -18.71
C GLU A 54 -21.42 -17.97 -19.87
N ILE A 55 -20.40 -18.81 -19.63
CA ILE A 55 -19.41 -19.21 -20.64
C ILE A 55 -20.07 -20.09 -21.69
N VAL A 56 -20.81 -21.09 -21.23
CA VAL A 56 -21.59 -22.00 -22.07
C VAL A 56 -23.09 -21.76 -21.87
N GLN A 57 -23.89 -22.14 -22.86
CA GLN A 57 -25.35 -21.98 -22.83
C GLN A 57 -26.01 -23.23 -23.40
N GLY A 58 -27.19 -23.58 -22.89
CA GLY A 58 -28.04 -24.62 -23.48
C GLY A 58 -28.84 -24.12 -24.67
N TYR A 59 -29.56 -25.04 -25.30
CA TYR A 59 -30.45 -24.78 -26.40
C TYR A 59 -31.85 -24.43 -25.90
N THR A 60 -32.69 -23.87 -26.78
CA THR A 60 -34.06 -23.43 -26.44
C THR A 60 -35.01 -24.56 -26.05
N ASP A 61 -34.63 -25.81 -26.33
CA ASP A 61 -35.35 -27.03 -25.96
C ASP A 61 -35.03 -27.50 -24.52
N GLY A 62 -34.12 -26.83 -23.82
CA GLY A 62 -33.72 -27.16 -22.45
C GLY A 62 -32.55 -28.14 -22.36
N GLU A 63 -32.01 -28.60 -23.49
CA GLU A 63 -30.85 -29.49 -23.54
C GLU A 63 -29.54 -28.69 -23.65
N PHE A 64 -28.44 -29.26 -23.16
CA PHE A 64 -27.09 -28.80 -23.45
C PHE A 64 -26.52 -29.42 -24.73
N LYS A 65 -26.96 -30.62 -25.08
CA LYS A 65 -26.46 -31.45 -26.19
C LYS A 65 -24.98 -31.80 -26.02
N TYR A 66 -24.62 -32.31 -24.83
CA TYR A 66 -23.22 -32.53 -24.45
C TYR A 66 -22.47 -33.56 -25.33
N ARG A 67 -23.20 -34.39 -26.10
CA ARG A 67 -22.63 -35.36 -27.05
C ARG A 67 -22.55 -34.86 -28.49
N SER A 68 -23.05 -33.67 -28.78
CA SER A 68 -22.98 -33.08 -30.11
C SER A 68 -21.60 -32.47 -30.38
N GLU A 69 -21.15 -32.58 -31.62
CA GLU A 69 -19.96 -31.92 -32.14
C GLU A 69 -20.16 -30.40 -32.12
N ILE A 70 -19.07 -29.64 -31.98
CA ILE A 70 -19.10 -28.19 -31.99
C ILE A 70 -18.31 -27.62 -33.17
N THR A 71 -18.88 -26.60 -33.80
CA THR A 71 -18.20 -25.86 -34.86
C THR A 71 -17.09 -24.96 -34.29
N ARG A 72 -16.13 -24.60 -35.14
CA ARG A 72 -15.07 -23.64 -34.80
C ARG A 72 -15.62 -22.27 -34.40
N ALA A 73 -16.72 -21.82 -35.00
CA ALA A 73 -17.40 -20.58 -34.61
C ALA A 73 -18.01 -20.65 -33.20
N GLU A 74 -18.66 -21.76 -32.85
CA GLU A 74 -19.21 -21.98 -31.51
C GLU A 74 -18.10 -22.06 -30.46
N ALA A 75 -17.03 -22.80 -30.75
CA ALA A 75 -15.86 -22.90 -29.88
C ALA A 75 -15.22 -21.52 -29.66
N ALA A 76 -15.04 -20.73 -30.72
CA ALA A 76 -14.50 -19.37 -30.62
C ALA A 76 -15.31 -18.50 -29.66
N LEU A 77 -16.64 -18.53 -29.75
CA LEU A 77 -17.50 -17.77 -28.85
C LEU A 77 -17.32 -18.20 -27.38
N MET A 78 -17.36 -19.51 -27.10
CA MET A 78 -17.21 -20.02 -25.75
C MET A 78 -15.82 -19.71 -25.15
N ILE A 79 -14.75 -19.83 -25.96
CA ILE A 79 -13.39 -19.53 -25.52
C ILE A 79 -13.20 -18.04 -25.26
N THR A 80 -13.76 -17.15 -26.08
CA THR A 80 -13.65 -15.71 -25.80
C THR A 80 -14.32 -15.30 -24.49
N ARG A 81 -15.45 -15.94 -24.14
CA ARG A 81 -16.08 -15.74 -22.83
C ARG A 81 -15.21 -16.29 -21.71
N LEU A 82 -14.69 -17.52 -21.89
CA LEU A 82 -13.82 -18.18 -20.92
C LEU A 82 -12.60 -17.31 -20.58
N LEU A 83 -11.98 -16.74 -21.62
CA LEU A 83 -10.80 -15.89 -21.50
C LEU A 83 -11.14 -14.41 -21.24
N ASN A 84 -12.43 -14.05 -21.18
CA ASN A 84 -12.95 -12.68 -21.05
C ASN A 84 -12.29 -11.68 -22.03
N LEU A 85 -12.25 -12.03 -23.32
CA LEU A 85 -11.66 -11.20 -24.37
C LEU A 85 -12.65 -10.15 -24.89
N ASP A 86 -12.14 -8.96 -25.23
CA ASP A 86 -12.93 -7.92 -25.88
C ASP A 86 -13.28 -8.31 -27.32
N THR A 87 -14.53 -8.73 -27.51
CA THR A 87 -15.06 -9.11 -28.83
C THR A 87 -15.67 -7.94 -29.59
N GLU A 88 -15.95 -6.81 -28.93
CA GLU A 88 -16.65 -5.68 -29.54
C GLU A 88 -15.68 -4.78 -30.31
N ASN A 89 -14.48 -4.56 -29.77
CA ASN A 89 -13.49 -3.67 -30.35
C ASN A 89 -12.36 -4.39 -31.11
N ALA A 90 -12.44 -5.71 -31.24
CA ALA A 90 -11.43 -6.49 -31.95
C ALA A 90 -11.44 -6.16 -33.47
N PRO A 91 -10.29 -5.79 -34.07
CA PRO A 91 -10.22 -5.51 -35.49
C PRO A 91 -10.51 -6.75 -36.36
N PRO A 92 -11.03 -6.59 -37.59
CA PRO A 92 -11.28 -7.72 -38.47
C PRO A 92 -10.04 -8.58 -38.76
N ALA A 93 -10.12 -9.88 -38.47
CA ALA A 93 -9.12 -10.87 -38.83
C ALA A 93 -9.08 -11.10 -40.37
N PRO A 94 -7.95 -11.54 -40.94
CA PRO A 94 -7.77 -11.66 -42.39
C PRO A 94 -8.41 -12.94 -42.98
N PHE A 95 -9.53 -13.39 -42.44
CA PHE A 95 -10.24 -14.58 -42.89
C PHE A 95 -11.38 -14.19 -43.82
N THR A 96 -11.38 -14.74 -45.03
CA THR A 96 -12.32 -14.38 -46.11
C THR A 96 -13.72 -14.98 -45.91
N ASP A 97 -13.83 -16.06 -45.14
CA ASP A 97 -15.09 -16.72 -44.78
C ASP A 97 -15.71 -16.17 -43.49
N VAL A 98 -15.03 -15.27 -42.77
CA VAL A 98 -15.56 -14.61 -41.57
C VAL A 98 -16.31 -13.34 -41.97
N LYS A 99 -17.63 -13.45 -42.06
CA LYS A 99 -18.52 -12.32 -42.36
C LYS A 99 -18.63 -11.40 -41.15
N GLN A 100 -18.21 -10.14 -41.32
CA GLN A 100 -18.25 -9.16 -40.23
C GLN A 100 -19.70 -8.79 -39.87
N GLY A 101 -19.98 -8.69 -38.57
CA GLY A 101 -21.32 -8.42 -38.03
C GLY A 101 -22.15 -9.67 -37.75
N GLU A 102 -21.66 -10.86 -38.11
CA GLU A 102 -22.24 -12.12 -37.66
C GLU A 102 -21.92 -12.38 -36.17
N TRP A 103 -22.75 -13.20 -35.53
CA TRP A 103 -22.67 -13.48 -34.09
C TRP A 103 -21.31 -14.01 -33.59
N TYR A 104 -20.51 -14.62 -34.47
CA TYR A 104 -19.19 -15.16 -34.16
C TYR A 104 -18.03 -14.23 -34.56
N SER A 105 -18.24 -13.20 -35.39
CA SER A 105 -17.13 -12.50 -36.04
C SER A 105 -16.23 -11.77 -35.04
N GLY A 106 -16.82 -11.14 -34.02
CA GLY A 106 -16.06 -10.48 -32.95
C GLY A 106 -15.19 -11.45 -32.14
N ALA A 107 -15.70 -12.65 -31.88
CA ALA A 107 -14.97 -13.68 -31.13
C ALA A 107 -13.75 -14.19 -31.92
N VAL A 108 -13.94 -14.48 -33.21
CA VAL A 108 -12.86 -14.90 -34.11
C VAL A 108 -11.79 -13.80 -34.24
N ASN A 109 -12.22 -12.55 -34.40
CA ASN A 109 -11.33 -11.40 -34.46
C ASN A 109 -10.47 -11.28 -33.18
N ALA A 110 -11.10 -11.37 -32.00
CA ALA A 110 -10.43 -11.25 -30.71
C ALA A 110 -9.38 -12.35 -30.50
N LEU A 111 -9.74 -13.61 -30.77
CA LEU A 111 -8.83 -14.74 -30.61
C LEU A 111 -7.65 -14.68 -31.60
N TYR A 112 -7.89 -14.22 -32.83
CA TYR A 112 -6.83 -14.06 -33.82
C TYR A 112 -5.83 -13.00 -33.38
N HIS A 113 -6.31 -11.84 -32.91
CA HIS A 113 -5.44 -10.76 -32.44
C HIS A 113 -4.75 -11.06 -31.11
N ALA A 114 -5.33 -11.95 -30.29
CA ALA A 114 -4.67 -12.53 -29.13
C ALA A 114 -3.59 -13.57 -29.50
N GLY A 115 -3.51 -13.99 -30.77
CA GLY A 115 -2.56 -15.00 -31.24
C GLY A 115 -2.94 -16.45 -30.90
N ILE A 116 -4.16 -16.67 -30.40
CA ILE A 116 -4.61 -17.96 -29.86
C ILE A 116 -5.07 -18.89 -30.99
N ILE A 117 -5.74 -18.33 -32.01
CA ILE A 117 -6.21 -19.10 -33.16
C ILE A 117 -5.44 -18.75 -34.44
N VAL A 118 -5.41 -19.72 -35.34
CA VAL A 118 -4.99 -19.55 -36.74
C VAL A 118 -6.06 -20.15 -37.65
N GLY A 119 -6.09 -19.70 -38.91
CA GLY A 119 -6.97 -20.29 -39.92
C GLY A 119 -6.47 -21.66 -40.40
N ASN A 120 -7.30 -22.34 -41.20
CA ASN A 120 -7.02 -23.69 -41.70
C ASN A 120 -6.08 -23.68 -42.93
N GLY A 121 -5.67 -22.49 -43.39
CA GLY A 121 -4.93 -22.27 -44.63
C GLY A 121 -5.73 -21.38 -45.59
N ASP A 122 -5.08 -20.94 -46.67
CA ASP A 122 -5.72 -20.24 -47.81
C ASP A 122 -6.58 -19.00 -47.46
N GLY A 123 -6.34 -18.38 -46.30
CA GLY A 123 -7.11 -17.23 -45.82
C GLY A 123 -8.51 -17.59 -45.32
N LEU A 124 -8.73 -18.83 -44.87
CA LEU A 124 -9.99 -19.31 -44.31
C LEU A 124 -9.86 -19.63 -42.82
N PHE A 125 -10.89 -19.31 -42.05
CA PHE A 125 -11.03 -19.73 -40.65
C PHE A 125 -11.69 -21.11 -40.53
N GLY A 126 -12.65 -21.45 -41.40
CA GLY A 126 -13.43 -22.68 -41.32
C GLY A 126 -14.64 -22.54 -40.39
N THR A 127 -15.40 -21.45 -40.50
CA THR A 127 -16.48 -21.07 -39.54
C THR A 127 -17.47 -22.20 -39.17
N ASN A 128 -17.93 -22.98 -40.16
CA ASN A 128 -18.90 -24.07 -39.96
C ASN A 128 -18.25 -25.46 -39.92
N GLU A 129 -16.92 -25.53 -39.95
CA GLU A 129 -16.20 -26.79 -39.79
C GLU A 129 -16.14 -27.14 -38.30
N ASP A 130 -16.19 -28.43 -37.98
CA ASP A 130 -16.05 -28.88 -36.60
C ASP A 130 -14.63 -28.63 -36.11
N ILE A 131 -14.50 -28.17 -34.87
CA ILE A 131 -13.18 -28.01 -34.26
C ILE A 131 -12.66 -29.39 -33.84
N THR A 132 -11.38 -29.66 -34.11
CA THR A 132 -10.75 -30.93 -33.72
C THR A 132 -10.23 -30.91 -32.28
N ARG A 133 -10.02 -32.10 -31.71
CA ARG A 133 -9.40 -32.27 -30.38
C ARG A 133 -8.01 -31.60 -30.29
N ALA A 134 -7.21 -31.69 -31.35
CA ALA A 134 -5.89 -31.04 -31.44
C ALA A 134 -5.97 -29.51 -31.47
N GLU A 135 -6.94 -28.96 -32.20
CA GLU A 135 -7.12 -27.51 -32.29
C GLU A 135 -7.57 -26.89 -30.98
N LEU A 136 -8.54 -27.51 -30.29
CA LEU A 136 -8.93 -27.03 -28.97
C LEU A 136 -7.75 -27.11 -27.99
N SER A 137 -6.96 -28.19 -28.05
CA SER A 137 -5.80 -28.35 -27.19
C SER A 137 -4.79 -27.22 -27.35
N LYS A 138 -4.51 -26.82 -28.60
CA LYS A 138 -3.68 -25.65 -28.88
C LYS A 138 -4.29 -24.38 -28.29
N ILE A 139 -5.58 -24.15 -28.52
CA ILE A 139 -6.26 -22.93 -28.06
C ILE A 139 -6.17 -22.80 -26.53
N ILE A 140 -6.39 -23.88 -25.79
CA ILE A 140 -6.30 -23.89 -24.33
C ILE A 140 -4.86 -23.59 -23.88
N VAL A 141 -3.85 -24.24 -24.48
CA VAL A 141 -2.44 -23.99 -24.12
C VAL A 141 -2.04 -22.53 -24.38
N GLU A 142 -2.37 -21.99 -25.55
CA GLU A 142 -2.03 -20.61 -25.91
C GLU A 142 -2.85 -19.59 -25.09
N GLY A 143 -4.14 -19.86 -24.86
CA GLY A 143 -5.04 -18.97 -24.12
C GLY A 143 -4.67 -18.80 -22.65
N TYR A 144 -4.18 -19.87 -22.01
CA TYR A 144 -3.71 -19.86 -20.62
C TYR A 144 -2.19 -19.74 -20.50
N ASN A 145 -1.47 -19.65 -21.62
CA ASN A 145 -0.01 -19.62 -21.68
C ASN A 145 0.63 -20.74 -20.84
N LEU A 146 0.13 -21.97 -21.01
CA LEU A 146 0.59 -23.13 -20.24
C LEU A 146 1.97 -23.57 -20.72
N GLU A 147 2.89 -23.74 -19.77
CA GLU A 147 4.23 -24.27 -20.01
C GLU A 147 4.30 -25.76 -19.67
N MET A 148 5.22 -26.50 -20.30
CA MET A 148 5.40 -27.93 -20.08
C MET A 148 5.89 -28.23 -18.64
N LYS A 149 5.21 -29.11 -17.88
CA LYS A 149 5.74 -29.65 -16.60
C LYS A 149 6.80 -30.74 -16.87
N GLU A 150 7.72 -30.98 -15.93
CA GLU A 150 8.78 -31.98 -16.10
C GLU A 150 8.20 -33.38 -16.36
N GLY A 151 8.67 -34.03 -17.43
CA GLY A 151 8.36 -35.43 -17.72
C GLY A 151 6.96 -35.64 -18.32
N ASN A 152 6.93 -36.34 -19.45
CA ASN A 152 5.97 -37.40 -19.83
C ASN A 152 5.99 -37.56 -21.35
N ALA A 153 6.35 -38.76 -21.80
CA ALA A 153 6.04 -39.15 -23.17
C ALA A 153 4.51 -39.35 -23.26
N LEU A 154 3.90 -38.88 -24.36
CA LEU A 154 2.50 -39.18 -24.59
C LEU A 154 2.33 -40.70 -24.74
N PRO A 155 1.35 -41.33 -24.07
CA PRO A 155 1.09 -42.76 -24.21
C PRO A 155 0.33 -43.10 -25.51
N PHE A 156 0.00 -42.09 -26.30
CA PHE A 156 -0.89 -42.19 -27.47
C PHE A 156 -0.12 -42.63 -28.71
N GLU A 157 -0.46 -43.81 -29.24
CA GLU A 157 0.18 -44.41 -30.40
C GLU A 157 -0.20 -43.72 -31.72
N ASP A 158 -1.36 -43.06 -31.75
CA ASP A 158 -1.92 -42.34 -32.90
C ASP A 158 -1.46 -40.88 -32.99
N VAL A 159 -0.65 -40.40 -32.03
CA VAL A 159 -0.06 -39.06 -32.04
C VAL A 159 1.32 -39.11 -32.70
N ASN A 160 1.42 -38.56 -33.91
CA ASN A 160 2.71 -38.38 -34.58
C ASN A 160 3.56 -37.34 -33.84
N ASN A 161 4.75 -37.72 -33.37
CA ASN A 161 5.64 -36.87 -32.58
C ASN A 161 6.18 -35.61 -33.30
N GLN A 162 6.02 -35.50 -34.62
CA GLN A 162 6.38 -34.35 -35.45
C GLN A 162 5.17 -33.52 -35.89
N ALA A 163 3.94 -33.91 -35.51
CA ALA A 163 2.75 -33.14 -35.84
C ALA A 163 2.75 -31.80 -35.10
N TRP A 164 2.17 -30.77 -35.74
CA TRP A 164 2.10 -29.40 -35.20
C TRP A 164 1.44 -29.31 -33.82
N TYR A 165 0.53 -30.25 -33.50
CA TYR A 165 -0.21 -30.25 -32.24
C TYR A 165 0.50 -30.99 -31.09
N THR A 166 1.55 -31.76 -31.39
CA THR A 166 2.16 -32.70 -30.43
C THR A 166 2.58 -32.02 -29.14
N ASP A 167 3.22 -30.86 -29.25
CA ASP A 167 3.74 -30.16 -28.07
C ASP A 167 2.60 -29.60 -27.21
N TYR A 168 1.50 -29.15 -27.81
CA TYR A 168 0.31 -28.73 -27.05
C TYR A 168 -0.32 -29.90 -26.29
N LEU A 169 -0.40 -31.08 -26.91
CA LEU A 169 -0.86 -32.29 -26.23
C LEU A 169 0.05 -32.69 -25.07
N ARG A 170 1.38 -32.61 -25.26
CA ARG A 170 2.35 -32.88 -24.19
C ARG A 170 2.15 -31.92 -23.01
N VAL A 171 1.97 -30.63 -23.28
CA VAL A 171 1.71 -29.63 -22.24
C VAL A 171 0.46 -30.01 -21.45
N LEU A 172 -0.70 -30.16 -22.10
CA LEU A 172 -1.94 -30.49 -21.39
C LEU A 172 -1.86 -31.82 -20.64
N TYR A 173 -1.20 -32.84 -21.22
CA TYR A 173 -1.02 -34.13 -20.56
C TYR A 173 -0.10 -34.03 -19.33
N SER A 174 0.95 -33.21 -19.40
CA SER A 174 1.85 -32.96 -18.25
C SER A 174 1.15 -32.27 -17.07
N HIS A 175 0.05 -31.58 -17.34
CA HIS A 175 -0.84 -30.97 -16.34
C HIS A 175 -2.00 -31.87 -15.93
N GLY A 176 -2.14 -33.06 -16.53
CA GLY A 176 -3.28 -33.96 -16.28
C GLY A 176 -4.63 -33.46 -16.83
N LEU A 177 -4.61 -32.43 -17.70
CA LEU A 177 -5.83 -31.80 -18.22
C LEU A 177 -6.53 -32.60 -19.33
N ILE A 178 -5.79 -33.47 -20.01
CA ILE A 178 -6.33 -34.34 -21.06
C ILE A 178 -6.06 -35.81 -20.78
N SER A 179 -6.99 -36.64 -21.25
CA SER A 179 -6.83 -38.08 -21.39
C SER A 179 -7.17 -38.51 -22.82
N GLY A 180 -6.72 -39.70 -23.21
CA GLY A 180 -7.07 -40.29 -24.49
C GLY A 180 -8.49 -40.84 -24.49
N THR A 181 -9.06 -41.08 -25.68
CA THR A 181 -10.31 -41.83 -25.83
C THR A 181 -10.12 -43.31 -25.44
N SER A 182 -8.86 -43.77 -25.45
CA SER A 182 -8.40 -44.97 -24.75
C SER A 182 -7.10 -44.71 -23.99
N THR A 183 -6.54 -45.73 -23.33
CA THR A 183 -5.23 -45.64 -22.67
C THR A 183 -4.08 -45.35 -23.64
N THR A 184 -4.25 -45.64 -24.94
CA THR A 184 -3.20 -45.54 -25.97
C THR A 184 -3.66 -44.78 -27.22
N THR A 185 -4.81 -44.13 -27.19
CA THR A 185 -5.39 -43.44 -28.36
C THR A 185 -5.95 -42.08 -27.96
N PHE A 186 -5.60 -41.02 -28.68
CA PHE A 186 -6.07 -39.65 -28.41
C PHE A 186 -7.09 -39.12 -29.42
N GLU A 187 -7.00 -39.55 -30.68
CA GLU A 187 -7.81 -39.14 -31.82
C GLU A 187 -7.70 -37.65 -32.16
N PRO A 188 -6.49 -37.12 -32.44
CA PRO A 188 -6.24 -35.67 -32.53
C PRO A 188 -7.06 -34.93 -33.60
N ASN A 189 -7.44 -35.61 -34.68
CA ASN A 189 -8.18 -34.99 -35.79
C ASN A 189 -9.69 -35.23 -35.72
N GLU A 190 -10.20 -35.97 -34.73
CA GLU A 190 -11.64 -36.19 -34.59
C GLU A 190 -12.33 -34.91 -34.07
N PRO A 191 -13.58 -34.66 -34.49
CA PRO A 191 -14.40 -33.57 -33.98
C PRO A 191 -14.49 -33.57 -32.44
N MET A 192 -14.43 -32.37 -31.85
CA MET A 192 -14.64 -32.16 -30.43
C MET A 192 -16.15 -32.15 -30.13
N ILE A 193 -16.56 -32.89 -29.10
CA ILE A 193 -17.93 -32.80 -28.56
C ILE A 193 -18.04 -31.74 -27.47
N ARG A 194 -19.23 -31.18 -27.32
CA ARG A 194 -19.52 -30.06 -26.41
C ARG A 194 -19.22 -30.37 -24.93
N GLY A 195 -19.44 -31.61 -24.50
CA GLY A 195 -19.13 -32.07 -23.15
C GLY A 195 -17.63 -32.12 -22.86
N ASP A 196 -16.82 -32.64 -23.80
CA ASP A 196 -15.36 -32.68 -23.67
C ASP A 196 -14.76 -31.26 -23.69
N PHE A 197 -15.34 -30.36 -24.49
CA PHE A 197 -15.02 -28.94 -24.45
C PHE A 197 -15.26 -28.35 -23.05
N ALA A 198 -16.43 -28.59 -22.46
CA ALA A 198 -16.78 -28.08 -21.13
C ALA A 198 -15.85 -28.65 -20.06
N LEU A 199 -15.58 -29.97 -20.10
CA LEU A 199 -14.68 -30.64 -19.16
C LEU A 199 -13.25 -30.07 -19.21
N LEU A 200 -12.66 -29.96 -20.40
CA LEU A 200 -11.31 -29.40 -20.55
C LEU A 200 -11.26 -27.93 -20.12
N SER A 201 -12.26 -27.14 -20.51
CA SER A 201 -12.32 -25.71 -20.17
C SER A 201 -12.46 -25.49 -18.66
N TYR A 202 -13.35 -26.24 -18.01
CA TYR A 202 -13.56 -26.17 -16.57
C TYR A 202 -12.31 -26.60 -15.80
N ASN A 203 -11.72 -27.76 -16.12
CA ASN A 203 -10.52 -28.24 -15.43
C ASN A 203 -9.34 -27.28 -15.61
N THR A 204 -9.22 -26.67 -16.79
CA THR A 204 -8.17 -25.67 -17.03
C THR A 204 -8.43 -24.41 -16.19
N GLU A 205 -9.66 -23.90 -16.19
CA GLU A 205 -10.00 -22.70 -15.42
C GLU A 205 -9.89 -22.93 -13.90
N PHE A 206 -10.23 -24.13 -13.42
CA PHE A 206 -10.07 -24.51 -12.02
C PHE A 206 -8.59 -24.54 -11.61
N GLY A 207 -7.72 -25.10 -12.45
CA GLY A 207 -6.29 -25.23 -12.13
C GLY A 207 -5.41 -24.02 -12.48
N TYR A 208 -5.89 -23.08 -13.31
CA TYR A 208 -5.03 -22.01 -13.86
C TYR A 208 -5.75 -20.66 -14.00
N GLY A 209 -7.06 -20.61 -13.79
CA GLY A 209 -7.88 -19.42 -13.99
C GLY A 209 -8.24 -18.71 -12.69
N ASP A 210 -9.20 -17.78 -12.79
CA ASP A 210 -9.75 -17.04 -11.64
C ASP A 210 -11.28 -17.26 -11.46
N LEU A 211 -11.98 -17.79 -12.47
CA LEU A 211 -13.46 -17.91 -12.44
C LEU A 211 -13.95 -18.88 -11.36
N PHE A 212 -13.15 -19.90 -11.07
CA PHE A 212 -13.41 -20.95 -10.07
C PHE A 212 -12.30 -20.98 -9.03
N LEU A 213 -11.82 -19.81 -8.63
CA LEU A 213 -10.74 -19.68 -7.66
C LEU A 213 -11.23 -20.08 -6.26
N GLU A 214 -10.67 -21.16 -5.72
CA GLU A 214 -11.00 -21.69 -4.40
C GLU A 214 -9.79 -21.58 -3.47
N LEU A 215 -10.05 -21.23 -2.21
CA LEU A 215 -9.02 -21.17 -1.18
C LEU A 215 -8.65 -22.60 -0.75
N GLU A 216 -7.37 -22.96 -0.87
CA GLU A 216 -6.86 -24.25 -0.35
C GLU A 216 -6.44 -24.13 1.11
N GLU A 217 -5.68 -23.08 1.45
CA GLU A 217 -5.21 -22.83 2.81
C GLU A 217 -4.90 -21.35 3.06
N ALA A 218 -5.11 -20.91 4.30
CA ALA A 218 -4.56 -19.67 4.82
C ALA A 218 -3.63 -19.92 6.01
N VAL A 219 -2.40 -19.43 5.93
CA VAL A 219 -1.37 -19.60 6.96
C VAL A 219 -0.94 -18.25 7.51
N ALA A 220 -0.83 -18.11 8.83
CA ALA A 220 -0.34 -16.90 9.46
C ALA A 220 1.13 -16.63 9.08
N ILE A 221 1.40 -15.41 8.61
CA ILE A 221 2.76 -14.88 8.42
C ILE A 221 3.14 -14.05 9.65
N SER A 222 2.19 -13.25 10.15
CA SER A 222 2.32 -12.38 11.31
C SER A 222 0.94 -12.09 11.90
N ALA A 223 0.87 -11.35 13.00
CA ALA A 223 -0.41 -10.95 13.58
C ALA A 223 -1.32 -10.24 12.58
N TYR A 224 -0.79 -9.51 11.60
CA TYR A 224 -1.58 -8.73 10.63
C TYR A 224 -1.57 -9.29 9.22
N GLN A 225 -0.96 -10.46 9.00
CA GLN A 225 -0.78 -10.99 7.65
C GLN A 225 -0.98 -12.50 7.60
N ILE A 226 -1.70 -12.93 6.59
CA ILE A 226 -1.82 -14.35 6.21
C ILE A 226 -1.35 -14.54 4.77
N SER A 227 -0.79 -15.71 4.49
CA SER A 227 -0.56 -16.21 3.13
C SER A 227 -1.75 -17.07 2.77
N ALA A 228 -2.50 -16.68 1.74
CA ALA A 228 -3.58 -17.47 1.17
C ALA A 228 -3.07 -18.19 -0.08
N THR A 229 -3.23 -19.50 -0.15
CA THR A 229 -2.90 -20.35 -1.30
C THR A 229 -4.20 -20.84 -1.94
N PHE A 230 -4.29 -20.77 -3.26
CA PHE A 230 -5.49 -21.14 -4.01
C PHE A 230 -5.26 -22.37 -4.91
N ASN A 231 -6.35 -22.96 -5.39
CA ASN A 231 -6.35 -24.17 -6.25
C ASN A 231 -5.53 -24.05 -7.54
N ASN A 232 -5.25 -22.83 -7.99
CA ASN A 232 -4.41 -22.56 -9.15
C ASN A 232 -2.91 -22.36 -8.81
N GLU A 233 -2.49 -22.77 -7.61
CA GLU A 233 -1.15 -22.58 -7.05
C GLU A 233 -0.75 -21.10 -6.80
N GLU A 234 -1.66 -20.15 -6.99
CA GLU A 234 -1.42 -18.74 -6.67
C GLU A 234 -1.36 -18.53 -5.16
N THR A 235 -0.40 -17.72 -4.72
CA THR A 235 -0.28 -17.30 -3.32
C THR A 235 -0.44 -15.79 -3.19
N ALA A 236 -1.25 -15.33 -2.24
CA ALA A 236 -1.46 -13.92 -1.95
C ALA A 236 -1.18 -13.61 -0.48
N VAL A 237 -0.48 -12.50 -0.21
CA VAL A 237 -0.37 -11.94 1.14
C VAL A 237 -1.58 -11.06 1.39
N ILE A 238 -2.39 -11.44 2.37
CA ILE A 238 -3.58 -10.72 2.78
C ILE A 238 -3.27 -9.96 4.06
N HIS A 239 -3.58 -8.66 4.06
CA HIS A 239 -3.47 -7.81 5.23
C HIS A 239 -4.77 -7.82 6.01
N LEU A 240 -4.67 -8.07 7.31
CA LEU A 240 -5.80 -8.11 8.22
C LEU A 240 -6.01 -6.74 8.88
N ASN A 241 -7.26 -6.37 9.09
CA ASN A 241 -7.62 -5.14 9.81
C ASN A 241 -7.49 -5.30 11.33
N GLU A 242 -7.59 -6.54 11.81
CA GLU A 242 -7.47 -6.91 13.22
C GLU A 242 -6.38 -7.97 13.39
N PRO A 243 -5.56 -7.89 14.45
CA PRO A 243 -4.48 -8.83 14.66
C PRO A 243 -5.01 -10.24 14.94
N LEU A 244 -4.23 -11.26 14.58
CA LEU A 244 -4.39 -12.64 15.05
C LEU A 244 -4.02 -12.72 16.54
N GLU A 245 -4.85 -13.43 17.30
CA GLU A 245 -4.54 -13.80 18.68
C GLU A 245 -3.76 -15.12 18.71
N GLU A 246 -3.04 -15.41 19.80
CA GLU A 246 -2.37 -16.70 19.97
C GLU A 246 -3.37 -17.86 19.89
N GLY A 247 -3.12 -18.82 19.00
CA GLY A 247 -3.98 -19.98 18.75
C GLY A 247 -4.83 -19.86 17.49
N GLU A 248 -5.99 -20.50 17.49
CA GLU A 248 -6.87 -20.60 16.32
C GLU A 248 -7.72 -19.34 16.14
N ASN A 249 -7.72 -18.79 14.93
CA ASN A 249 -8.45 -17.58 14.56
C ASN A 249 -9.36 -17.88 13.36
N SER A 250 -10.64 -17.49 13.41
CA SER A 250 -11.49 -17.42 12.20
C SER A 250 -11.22 -16.11 11.49
N ARG A 251 -10.89 -16.14 10.20
CA ARG A 251 -10.66 -14.91 9.41
C ARG A 251 -11.44 -14.94 8.11
N THR A 252 -12.10 -13.82 7.83
CA THR A 252 -12.75 -13.53 6.56
C THR A 252 -11.96 -12.45 5.83
N PHE A 253 -11.71 -12.65 4.54
CA PHE A 253 -10.98 -11.69 3.72
C PHE A 253 -11.47 -11.68 2.27
N THR A 254 -11.19 -10.60 1.56
CA THR A 254 -11.55 -10.45 0.14
C THR A 254 -10.31 -10.55 -0.74
N TYR A 255 -10.41 -11.32 -1.82
CA TYR A 255 -9.36 -11.44 -2.83
C TYR A 255 -9.99 -11.53 -4.23
N LYS A 256 -9.46 -10.76 -5.19
CA LYS A 256 -9.99 -10.66 -6.57
C LYS A 256 -11.51 -10.42 -6.70
N GLY A 257 -12.13 -9.80 -5.68
CA GLY A 257 -13.55 -9.47 -5.65
C GLY A 257 -14.43 -10.51 -4.96
N GLU A 258 -13.88 -11.67 -4.60
CA GLU A 258 -14.57 -12.74 -3.89
C GLU A 258 -14.21 -12.75 -2.41
N THR A 259 -15.12 -13.26 -1.57
CA THR A 259 -14.91 -13.36 -0.12
C THR A 259 -14.61 -14.78 0.30
N TYR A 260 -13.55 -14.95 1.07
CA TYR A 260 -13.06 -16.23 1.58
C TYR A 260 -13.05 -16.25 3.10
N GLU A 261 -13.18 -17.43 3.69
CA GLU A 261 -13.08 -17.66 5.13
C GLU A 261 -12.22 -18.89 5.40
N ASP A 262 -11.33 -18.79 6.40
CA ASP A 262 -10.55 -19.93 6.88
C ASP A 262 -10.20 -19.81 8.37
N ARG A 263 -9.80 -20.95 8.96
CA ARG A 263 -9.24 -21.03 10.31
C ARG A 263 -7.73 -21.00 10.25
N VAL A 264 -7.15 -19.93 10.78
CA VAL A 264 -5.71 -19.71 10.80
C VAL A 264 -5.19 -19.91 12.21
N ASN A 265 -4.29 -20.88 12.39
CA ASN A 265 -3.54 -21.01 13.64
C ASN A 265 -2.37 -20.03 13.63
N TYR A 266 -2.31 -19.15 14.64
CA TYR A 266 -1.22 -18.22 14.82
C TYR A 266 -0.45 -18.58 16.09
N GLU A 267 0.84 -18.83 15.92
CA GLU A 267 1.77 -18.94 17.03
C GLU A 267 2.64 -17.69 17.03
N LEU A 268 2.64 -16.98 18.15
CA LEU A 268 3.45 -15.80 18.38
C LEU A 268 4.90 -16.25 18.59
N ILE A 269 5.62 -16.43 17.48
CA ILE A 269 7.02 -16.81 17.47
C ILE A 269 7.87 -15.56 17.65
N TYR A 270 7.99 -15.06 18.87
CA TYR A 270 9.20 -14.32 19.24
C TYR A 270 10.16 -15.26 19.98
N PRO A 271 11.48 -15.04 19.86
CA PRO A 271 12.44 -15.83 20.61
C PRO A 271 12.18 -15.63 22.11
N LYS A 272 11.82 -16.69 22.85
CA LYS A 272 11.56 -16.62 24.32
C LYS A 272 12.76 -16.12 25.12
N ASP A 273 13.92 -16.02 24.48
CA ASP A 273 15.17 -15.54 25.04
C ASP A 273 15.35 -14.01 24.89
N ILE A 274 14.37 -13.24 24.37
CA ILE A 274 14.42 -11.77 24.42
C ILE A 274 13.99 -11.21 25.78
N ALA A 275 14.38 -9.98 26.07
CA ALA A 275 14.08 -9.32 27.34
C ALA A 275 12.65 -8.74 27.38
N LEU A 276 11.64 -9.60 27.50
CA LEU A 276 10.20 -9.24 27.45
C LEU A 276 9.76 -8.20 28.48
N GLU A 277 10.39 -8.20 29.66
CA GLU A 277 10.05 -7.28 30.75
C GLU A 277 10.69 -5.88 30.56
N ASN A 278 11.58 -5.71 29.59
CA ASN A 278 12.14 -4.41 29.28
C ASN A 278 11.10 -3.55 28.57
N GLU A 279 10.92 -2.31 29.03
CA GLU A 279 9.90 -1.39 28.54
C GLU A 279 9.99 -1.08 27.04
N TYR A 280 11.19 -0.96 26.45
CA TYR A 280 11.33 -0.76 25.00
C TYR A 280 10.88 -1.99 24.23
N VAL A 281 11.18 -3.18 24.75
CA VAL A 281 10.74 -4.45 24.13
C VAL A 281 9.23 -4.58 24.25
N ALA A 282 8.67 -4.37 25.45
CA ALA A 282 7.23 -4.40 25.69
C ALA A 282 6.46 -3.41 24.82
N ALA A 283 6.98 -2.20 24.61
CA ALA A 283 6.40 -1.21 23.70
C ALA A 283 6.55 -1.60 22.22
N ALA A 284 7.59 -2.34 21.84
CA ALA A 284 7.85 -2.74 20.46
C ALA A 284 7.01 -3.95 20.00
N LEU A 285 6.71 -4.88 20.91
CA LEU A 285 6.04 -6.15 20.58
C LEU A 285 4.66 -6.00 19.93
N PRO A 286 3.78 -5.07 20.35
CA PRO A 286 2.48 -4.86 19.70
C PRO A 286 2.56 -4.54 18.21
N TYR A 287 3.72 -4.03 17.76
CA TYR A 287 3.91 -3.66 16.36
C TYR A 287 4.37 -4.82 15.47
N LEU A 288 4.70 -6.00 16.03
CA LEU A 288 5.17 -7.16 15.27
C LEU A 288 4.21 -7.49 14.11
N GLY A 289 4.80 -7.65 12.92
CA GLY A 289 4.06 -7.98 11.70
C GLY A 289 3.53 -6.80 10.89
N ILE A 290 3.51 -5.59 11.44
CA ILE A 290 3.08 -4.41 10.67
C ILE A 290 4.02 -4.21 9.49
N PRO A 291 3.50 -4.04 8.25
CA PRO A 291 4.33 -4.04 7.06
C PRO A 291 5.30 -2.86 7.01
N TYR A 292 6.36 -3.03 6.23
CA TYR A 292 7.24 -1.92 5.88
C TYR A 292 6.55 -1.00 4.88
N LEU A 293 6.51 0.29 5.19
CA LEU A 293 6.11 1.34 4.27
C LEU A 293 7.16 2.44 4.28
N PHE A 294 7.76 2.74 3.13
CA PHE A 294 8.77 3.80 3.03
C PHE A 294 8.14 5.16 3.35
N GLY A 295 8.65 5.86 4.37
CA GLY A 295 8.04 7.09 4.85
C GLY A 295 6.81 6.89 5.74
N GLY A 296 6.37 5.65 5.96
CA GLY A 296 5.21 5.31 6.79
C GLY A 296 5.46 5.54 8.29
N GLU A 297 4.41 5.95 9.00
CA GLU A 297 4.45 6.34 10.41
C GLU A 297 3.28 5.76 11.23
N THR A 298 2.50 4.83 10.67
CA THR A 298 1.27 4.33 11.28
C THR A 298 1.21 2.80 11.20
N THR A 299 0.15 2.22 11.77
CA THR A 299 -0.12 0.77 11.69
C THR A 299 -0.44 0.27 10.28
N GLU A 300 -0.68 1.18 9.31
CA GLU A 300 -0.74 0.83 7.88
C GLU A 300 0.65 0.47 7.32
N GLY A 301 1.72 0.92 8.00
CA GLY A 301 3.08 0.52 7.75
C GLY A 301 4.09 1.52 8.31
N PHE A 302 5.23 0.99 8.79
CA PHE A 302 6.32 1.79 9.34
C PHE A 302 7.60 1.64 8.53
N ASP A 303 8.35 2.72 8.34
CA ASP A 303 9.78 2.60 8.07
C ASP A 303 10.61 2.42 9.35
N CYS A 304 11.90 2.12 9.20
CA CYS A 304 12.77 1.77 10.33
C CYS A 304 12.92 2.88 11.37
N SER A 305 13.07 4.14 10.94
CA SER A 305 13.28 5.25 11.85
C SER A 305 11.96 5.74 12.46
N ALA A 306 10.84 5.65 11.74
CA ALA A 306 9.51 5.91 12.29
C ALA A 306 9.14 4.89 13.36
N PHE A 307 9.38 3.60 13.10
CA PHE A 307 9.17 2.54 14.09
C PHE A 307 10.03 2.78 15.34
N THR A 308 11.33 3.02 15.17
CA THR A 308 12.23 3.28 16.30
C THR A 308 11.76 4.48 17.11
N ARG A 309 11.40 5.58 16.45
CA ARG A 309 10.85 6.77 17.12
C ARG A 309 9.59 6.42 17.92
N ARG A 310 8.66 5.68 17.32
CA ARG A 310 7.39 5.32 17.95
C ARG A 310 7.60 4.52 19.23
N VAL A 311 8.49 3.52 19.20
CA VAL A 311 8.80 2.70 20.38
C VAL A 311 9.42 3.55 21.51
N TYR A 312 10.31 4.48 21.17
CA TYR A 312 10.95 5.34 22.17
C TYR A 312 9.98 6.35 22.79
N GLU A 313 9.03 6.86 22.01
CA GLU A 313 7.92 7.67 22.47
C GLU A 313 7.04 6.87 23.43
N ASP A 314 6.49 5.73 22.99
CA ASP A 314 5.60 4.88 23.79
C ASP A 314 6.26 4.34 25.07
N ALA A 315 7.58 4.09 25.06
CA ALA A 315 8.29 3.52 26.19
C ALA A 315 8.75 4.55 27.22
N LYS A 316 9.18 5.74 26.79
CA LYS A 316 9.99 6.66 27.62
C LYS A 316 9.75 8.16 27.39
N ASP A 317 8.78 8.52 26.55
CA ASP A 317 8.56 9.90 26.08
C ASP A 317 9.84 10.52 25.51
N LEU A 318 10.59 9.72 24.75
CA LEU A 318 11.83 10.14 24.08
C LEU A 318 11.55 10.43 22.60
N TYR A 319 11.78 11.68 22.20
CA TYR A 319 11.43 12.15 20.86
C TYR A 319 12.62 12.09 19.91
N LEU A 320 12.78 10.96 19.21
CA LEU A 320 13.88 10.77 18.26
C LEU A 320 13.64 11.51 16.92
N PRO A 321 14.71 11.95 16.22
CA PRO A 321 14.63 12.45 14.86
C PRO A 321 13.88 11.51 13.90
N ARG A 322 13.23 12.06 12.86
CA ARG A 322 12.40 11.26 11.93
C ARG A 322 13.20 10.28 11.05
N SER A 323 14.43 10.62 10.66
CA SER A 323 15.22 9.83 9.71
C SER A 323 16.39 9.11 10.36
N THR A 324 16.72 7.91 9.85
CA THR A 324 17.77 7.05 10.40
C THR A 324 19.13 7.72 10.47
N ASP A 325 19.52 8.46 9.42
CA ASP A 325 20.78 9.20 9.35
C ASP A 325 20.90 10.26 10.46
N ARG A 326 19.78 10.82 10.90
CA ARG A 326 19.77 11.87 11.92
C ARG A 326 19.62 11.32 13.32
N GLN A 327 18.93 10.18 13.46
CA GLN A 327 18.99 9.41 14.70
C GLN A 327 20.44 8.96 14.99
N TRP A 328 21.24 8.72 13.96
CA TRP A 328 22.68 8.41 14.11
C TRP A 328 23.53 9.62 14.57
N GLU A 329 23.11 10.85 14.29
CA GLU A 329 23.85 12.05 14.70
C GLU A 329 23.65 12.43 16.17
N VAL A 330 22.62 11.86 16.81
CA VAL A 330 22.27 12.13 18.22
C VAL A 330 22.47 10.90 19.10
N GLY A 331 22.36 11.08 20.41
CA GLY A 331 22.57 10.01 21.39
C GLY A 331 24.04 9.70 21.67
N GLN A 332 24.26 8.89 22.69
CA GLN A 332 25.59 8.47 23.14
C GLN A 332 26.09 7.28 22.32
N ASP A 333 27.35 7.32 21.87
CA ASP A 333 28.03 6.17 21.27
C ASP A 333 28.23 5.06 22.31
N VAL A 334 27.83 3.84 21.94
CA VAL A 334 27.98 2.65 22.78
C VAL A 334 28.84 1.62 22.07
N ALA A 335 29.84 1.07 22.76
CA ALA A 335 30.62 -0.05 22.23
C ALA A 335 29.73 -1.30 22.16
N LEU A 336 29.90 -2.14 21.14
CA LEU A 336 29.04 -3.32 20.95
C LEU A 336 29.09 -4.30 22.15
N GLU A 337 30.22 -4.36 22.85
CA GLU A 337 30.38 -5.13 24.09
C GLU A 337 29.61 -4.58 25.29
N ASP A 338 29.27 -3.28 25.27
CA ASP A 338 28.52 -2.57 26.32
C ASP A 338 27.04 -2.36 25.96
N ILE A 339 26.58 -3.02 24.90
CA ILE A 339 25.20 -2.90 24.41
C ILE A 339 24.19 -3.36 25.47
N GLN A 340 23.14 -2.58 25.65
CA GLN A 340 22.04 -2.85 26.57
C GLN A 340 20.73 -2.97 25.80
N VAL A 341 19.78 -3.72 26.37
CA VAL A 341 18.41 -3.81 25.84
C VAL A 341 17.82 -2.40 25.78
N GLY A 342 17.28 -2.05 24.62
CA GLY A 342 16.81 -0.71 24.32
C GLY A 342 17.76 0.07 23.41
N ASP A 343 19.07 -0.21 23.39
CA ASP A 343 20.00 0.51 22.50
C ASP A 343 19.65 0.31 21.02
N VAL A 344 19.90 1.32 20.18
CA VAL A 344 19.63 1.24 18.75
C VAL A 344 20.88 0.87 17.97
N VAL A 345 20.79 -0.21 17.20
CA VAL A 345 21.83 -0.69 16.31
C VAL A 345 21.61 -0.10 14.93
N PHE A 346 22.64 0.53 14.37
CA PHE A 346 22.62 1.18 13.06
C PHE A 346 23.38 0.38 12.01
N PHE A 347 22.86 0.44 10.79
CA PHE A 347 23.40 -0.26 9.63
C PHE A 347 23.52 0.67 8.42
N SER A 348 24.55 0.42 7.62
CA SER A 348 24.84 1.16 6.40
C SER A 348 24.69 0.30 5.15
N ASN A 349 24.46 0.95 4.01
CA ASN A 349 24.46 0.33 2.69
C ASN A 349 23.42 -0.79 2.53
N THR A 350 22.27 -0.70 3.20
CA THR A 350 21.16 -1.66 3.08
C THR A 350 20.32 -1.39 1.82
N TYR A 351 19.82 -0.17 1.66
CA TYR A 351 19.06 0.25 0.48
C TYR A 351 19.57 1.54 -0.19
N ARG A 352 20.41 2.30 0.52
CA ARG A 352 21.11 3.48 0.00
C ARG A 352 22.51 3.51 0.59
N GLU A 353 23.42 4.26 -0.05
CA GLU A 353 24.76 4.47 0.48
C GLU A 353 24.73 5.20 1.84
N GLY A 354 25.64 4.85 2.75
CA GLY A 354 25.70 5.41 4.10
C GLY A 354 24.66 4.82 5.04
N ILE A 355 24.34 5.53 6.14
CA ILE A 355 23.36 5.10 7.14
C ILE A 355 21.98 4.97 6.48
N SER A 356 21.44 3.76 6.55
CA SER A 356 20.22 3.41 5.81
C SER A 356 19.31 2.44 6.55
N HIS A 357 19.64 1.95 7.74
CA HIS A 357 18.71 1.13 8.52
C HIS A 357 19.06 1.15 10.00
N ASN A 358 18.07 0.87 10.85
CA ASN A 358 18.28 0.67 12.27
C ASN A 358 17.27 -0.31 12.88
N GLY A 359 17.57 -0.76 14.10
CA GLY A 359 16.69 -1.59 14.92
C GLY A 359 17.05 -1.50 16.40
N ILE A 360 16.08 -1.79 17.25
CA ILE A 360 16.22 -1.72 18.71
C ILE A 360 16.73 -3.06 19.22
N TYR A 361 17.78 -3.06 20.04
CA TYR A 361 18.34 -4.27 20.63
C TYR A 361 17.40 -4.83 21.69
N VAL A 362 17.02 -6.11 21.52
CA VAL A 362 16.03 -6.80 22.37
C VAL A 362 16.67 -7.88 23.27
N GLY A 363 18.00 -7.91 23.33
CA GLY A 363 18.77 -8.92 24.07
C GLY A 363 19.24 -10.09 23.20
N ASN A 364 20.15 -10.90 23.75
CA ASN A 364 20.67 -12.14 23.15
C ASN A 364 21.08 -12.04 21.67
N GLY A 365 21.76 -10.94 21.34
CA GLY A 365 22.28 -10.71 20.00
C GLY A 365 21.19 -10.51 18.94
N LYS A 366 20.02 -9.98 19.32
CA LYS A 366 18.89 -9.75 18.42
C LYS A 366 18.41 -8.31 18.45
N ILE A 367 17.78 -7.89 17.34
CA ILE A 367 17.13 -6.60 17.20
C ILE A 367 15.68 -6.79 16.74
N ILE A 368 14.79 -5.89 17.14
CA ILE A 368 13.49 -5.69 16.50
C ILE A 368 13.58 -4.50 15.55
N HIS A 369 13.12 -4.66 14.31
CA HIS A 369 13.26 -3.65 13.26
C HIS A 369 12.17 -3.76 12.20
N SER A 370 12.02 -2.70 11.40
CA SER A 370 11.14 -2.75 10.22
C SER A 370 11.82 -3.44 9.04
N SER A 371 11.32 -4.59 8.61
CA SER A 371 11.83 -5.38 7.47
C SER A 371 10.97 -5.18 6.24
N ARG A 372 11.61 -4.95 5.08
CA ARG A 372 10.91 -4.88 3.79
C ARG A 372 10.14 -6.14 3.42
N THR A 373 10.54 -7.29 3.98
CA THR A 373 9.96 -8.60 3.66
C THR A 373 8.98 -9.06 4.73
N TYR A 374 9.30 -8.83 6.00
CA TYR A 374 8.58 -9.43 7.13
C TYR A 374 7.86 -8.39 8.02
N GLY A 375 7.82 -7.12 7.60
CA GLY A 375 7.34 -6.03 8.44
C GLY A 375 8.18 -5.86 9.71
N ILE A 376 7.59 -5.34 10.78
CA ILE A 376 8.25 -5.29 12.08
C ILE A 376 8.54 -6.71 12.55
N SER A 377 9.82 -7.05 12.68
CA SER A 377 10.28 -8.42 12.92
C SER A 377 11.56 -8.44 13.74
N ILE A 378 11.87 -9.60 14.33
CA ILE A 378 13.09 -9.80 15.12
C ILE A 378 14.14 -10.52 14.26
N ALA A 379 15.35 -9.97 14.24
CA ALA A 379 16.48 -10.55 13.50
C ALA A 379 17.70 -10.74 14.41
N SER A 380 18.51 -11.77 14.12
CA SER A 380 19.79 -11.97 14.82
C SER A 380 20.90 -11.15 14.20
N LEU A 381 21.64 -10.41 15.02
CA LEU A 381 22.86 -9.69 14.67
C LEU A 381 23.98 -10.63 14.21
N SER A 382 23.90 -11.92 14.57
CA SER A 382 24.87 -12.93 14.15
C SER A 382 24.72 -13.37 12.68
N SER A 383 23.65 -12.94 11.97
CA SER A 383 23.48 -13.28 10.55
C SER A 383 24.59 -12.63 9.70
N SER A 384 25.06 -13.34 8.68
CA SER A 384 26.12 -12.81 7.80
C SER A 384 25.73 -11.49 7.13
N TYR A 385 24.43 -11.30 6.85
CA TYR A 385 23.92 -10.06 6.28
C TYR A 385 24.10 -8.89 7.26
N TRP A 386 23.63 -9.02 8.51
CA TRP A 386 23.69 -7.94 9.49
C TRP A 386 25.10 -7.63 9.95
N GLN A 387 25.97 -8.64 10.12
CA GLN A 387 27.38 -8.40 10.44
C GLN A 387 28.10 -7.54 9.39
N LYS A 388 27.81 -7.76 8.10
CA LYS A 388 28.42 -6.99 7.01
C LYS A 388 27.91 -5.56 6.91
N LYS A 389 26.73 -5.28 7.45
CA LYS A 389 26.05 -3.99 7.35
C LYS A 389 26.15 -3.18 8.62
N PHE A 390 26.59 -3.78 9.73
CA PHE A 390 26.71 -3.13 11.03
C PHE A 390 27.62 -1.90 10.96
N THR A 391 27.17 -0.80 11.58
CA THR A 391 27.90 0.46 11.61
C THR A 391 28.23 0.89 13.03
N GLY A 392 27.28 0.79 13.96
CA GLY A 392 27.50 1.17 15.36
C GLY A 392 26.22 1.13 16.19
N VAL A 393 26.33 1.53 17.45
CA VAL A 393 25.24 1.49 18.44
C VAL A 393 25.09 2.86 19.10
N LYS A 394 23.85 3.32 19.27
CA LYS A 394 23.53 4.54 20.01
C LYS A 394 22.58 4.26 21.16
N ARG A 395 22.79 4.97 22.28
CA ARG A 395 21.87 5.03 23.41
C ARG A 395 21.24 6.41 23.51
N PHE A 396 19.93 6.45 23.70
CA PHE A 396 19.16 7.68 23.82
C PHE A 396 18.55 7.78 25.21
N GLU A 397 19.10 8.65 26.05
CA GLU A 397 18.60 8.91 27.42
C GLU A 397 18.16 10.37 27.62
N ASN A 398 18.77 11.30 26.89
CA ASN A 398 18.64 12.74 27.12
C ASN A 398 17.85 13.47 26.01
N LEU A 399 16.94 12.77 25.32
CA LEU A 399 16.05 13.34 24.28
C LEU A 399 14.64 13.62 24.80
N ARG A 400 14.52 13.84 26.11
CA ARG A 400 13.26 14.25 26.76
C ARG A 400 13.05 15.75 26.61
N ILE A 401 11.80 16.15 26.62
CA ILE A 401 11.44 17.55 26.76
C ILE A 401 11.68 17.94 28.24
N PRO A 402 12.49 18.97 28.54
CA PRO A 402 12.79 19.38 29.90
C PRO A 402 11.64 20.20 30.47
N GLU A 403 10.60 19.52 30.98
CA GLU A 403 9.40 20.12 31.58
C GLU A 403 9.66 20.90 32.88
N GLU A 404 10.90 20.96 33.37
CA GLU A 404 11.30 21.79 34.50
C GLU A 404 11.29 23.29 34.14
N ASP A 405 11.41 23.62 32.84
CA ASP A 405 11.24 24.99 32.35
C ASP A 405 9.74 25.34 32.26
N PRO A 406 9.26 26.41 32.89
CA PRO A 406 7.82 26.72 32.94
C PRO A 406 7.20 26.98 31.56
N VAL A 407 7.92 27.64 30.65
CA VAL A 407 7.46 27.92 29.29
C VAL A 407 7.33 26.62 28.51
N VAL A 408 8.32 25.73 28.62
CA VAL A 408 8.29 24.42 27.97
C VAL A 408 7.19 23.54 28.55
N SER A 409 7.05 23.47 29.87
CA SER A 409 6.02 22.71 30.59
C SER A 409 4.60 23.12 30.16
N GLU A 410 4.39 24.41 29.96
CA GLU A 410 3.12 24.93 29.48
C GLU A 410 2.89 24.63 28.00
N ALA A 411 3.91 24.80 27.15
CA ALA A 411 3.82 24.53 25.72
C ALA A 411 3.46 23.07 25.39
N THR A 412 4.00 22.10 26.14
CA THR A 412 3.83 20.67 25.84
C THR A 412 2.41 20.17 26.05
N LYS A 413 1.64 20.79 26.95
CA LYS A 413 0.24 20.41 27.25
C LYS A 413 -0.68 20.41 26.02
N TYR A 414 -0.31 21.17 25.00
CA TYR A 414 -1.16 21.41 23.83
C TYR A 414 -0.74 20.59 22.60
N ILE A 415 0.38 19.86 22.66
CA ILE A 415 0.88 19.05 21.53
C ILE A 415 -0.16 17.99 21.16
N GLY A 416 -0.62 18.03 19.91
CA GLY A 416 -1.62 17.09 19.39
C GLY A 416 -3.06 17.33 19.85
N GLU A 417 -3.27 18.18 20.87
CA GLU A 417 -4.58 18.50 21.43
C GLU A 417 -5.19 19.77 20.79
N SER A 418 -4.39 20.80 20.57
CA SER A 418 -4.87 22.09 20.08
C SER A 418 -4.68 22.23 18.56
N PRO A 419 -5.76 22.45 17.78
CA PRO A 419 -5.67 22.63 16.33
C PRO A 419 -5.15 24.02 15.96
N TYR A 420 -4.82 24.19 14.67
CA TYR A 420 -4.54 25.52 14.13
C TYR A 420 -5.84 26.30 13.91
N GLN A 421 -5.88 27.53 14.40
CA GLN A 421 -6.93 28.51 14.11
C GLN A 421 -6.28 29.87 13.85
N ALA A 422 -6.53 30.47 12.69
CA ALA A 422 -6.00 31.79 12.37
C ALA A 422 -6.49 32.83 13.41
N GLY A 423 -5.56 33.51 14.08
CA GLY A 423 -5.87 34.46 15.16
C GLY A 423 -6.45 33.83 16.42
N GLY A 424 -6.37 32.50 16.58
CA GLY A 424 -6.84 31.80 17.76
C GLY A 424 -5.89 32.00 18.94
N VAL A 425 -6.45 32.23 20.14
CA VAL A 425 -5.72 32.62 21.36
C VAL A 425 -5.99 31.71 22.55
N THR A 426 -6.62 30.55 22.30
CA THR A 426 -7.08 29.63 23.35
C THR A 426 -6.82 28.17 22.97
N PRO A 427 -6.85 27.22 23.92
CA PRO A 427 -6.61 25.80 23.65
C PRO A 427 -7.53 25.17 22.61
N GLU A 428 -8.72 25.74 22.35
CA GLU A 428 -9.63 25.30 21.28
C GLU A 428 -9.04 25.53 19.88
N GLY A 429 -8.05 26.41 19.75
CA GLY A 429 -7.29 26.60 18.53
C GLY A 429 -6.37 27.82 18.61
N PHE A 430 -5.13 27.64 18.12
CA PHE A 430 -4.10 28.69 18.18
C PHE A 430 -3.62 29.18 16.82
N GLY A 431 -3.27 30.46 16.75
CA GLY A 431 -2.31 30.99 15.78
C GLY A 431 -0.87 30.85 16.28
N ALA A 432 0.13 31.06 15.42
CA ALA A 432 1.53 30.80 15.77
C ALA A 432 2.08 31.79 16.81
N ALA A 433 1.86 33.09 16.62
CA ALA A 433 2.30 34.12 17.56
C ALA A 433 1.44 34.13 18.84
N GLU A 434 0.15 33.88 18.67
CA GLU A 434 -0.83 33.79 19.74
C GLU A 434 -0.56 32.60 20.66
N PHE A 435 -0.06 31.48 20.14
CA PHE A 435 0.37 30.33 20.96
C PHE A 435 1.54 30.71 21.86
N VAL A 436 2.58 31.35 21.31
CA VAL A 436 3.74 31.79 22.10
C VAL A 436 3.31 32.83 23.14
N GLN A 437 2.45 33.77 22.78
CA GLN A 437 1.86 34.73 23.72
C GLN A 437 1.11 34.00 24.86
N TYR A 438 0.21 33.08 24.51
CA TYR A 438 -0.57 32.32 25.48
C TYR A 438 0.34 31.58 26.46
N VAL A 439 1.32 30.86 25.94
CA VAL A 439 2.24 30.07 26.76
C VAL A 439 3.04 30.95 27.73
N PHE A 440 3.61 32.07 27.26
CA PHE A 440 4.36 32.98 28.13
C PHE A 440 3.47 33.67 29.18
N ARG A 441 2.21 33.98 28.84
CA ARG A 441 1.25 34.51 29.81
C ARG A 441 0.94 33.49 30.90
N GLU A 442 0.61 32.26 30.54
CA GLU A 442 0.22 31.24 31.53
C GLU A 442 1.42 30.74 32.34
N ALA A 443 2.60 30.60 31.73
CA ALA A 443 3.80 30.10 32.39
C ALA A 443 4.45 31.13 33.32
N GLU A 444 4.61 32.37 32.86
CA GLU A 444 5.47 33.37 33.51
C GLU A 444 4.74 34.71 33.79
N GLY A 445 3.48 34.84 33.36
CA GLY A 445 2.72 36.09 33.46
C GLY A 445 3.27 37.19 32.56
N ILE A 446 3.88 36.82 31.42
CA ILE A 446 4.46 37.74 30.44
C ILE A 446 3.50 37.90 29.26
N GLU A 447 2.98 39.11 29.05
CA GLU A 447 2.02 39.42 27.97
C GLU A 447 2.77 39.82 26.69
N LEU A 448 3.31 38.84 25.98
CA LEU A 448 3.92 39.10 24.67
C LEU A 448 2.88 39.64 23.67
N PRO A 449 3.26 40.44 22.67
CA PRO A 449 2.36 40.86 21.60
C PRO A 449 1.93 39.64 20.76
N ALA A 450 0.71 39.64 20.22
CA ALA A 450 0.20 38.60 19.31
C ALA A 450 0.75 38.68 17.88
N ASP A 451 1.89 39.37 17.68
CA ASP A 451 2.55 39.54 16.39
C ASP A 451 4.00 39.03 16.47
N GLY A 452 4.36 38.10 15.58
CA GLY A 452 5.66 37.45 15.60
C GLY A 452 6.84 38.40 15.32
N TYR A 453 6.64 39.48 14.56
CA TYR A 453 7.70 40.47 14.33
C TYR A 453 7.94 41.33 15.56
N ALA A 454 6.87 41.72 16.25
CA ALA A 454 6.95 42.43 17.53
C ALA A 454 7.59 41.55 18.62
N GLN A 455 7.24 40.27 18.69
CA GLN A 455 7.90 39.30 19.60
C GLN A 455 9.41 39.21 19.34
N MET A 456 9.85 39.28 18.08
CA MET A 456 11.28 39.25 17.72
C MET A 456 12.05 40.51 18.16
N GLN A 457 11.37 41.57 18.61
CA GLN A 457 12.03 42.76 19.18
C GLN A 457 12.16 42.72 20.70
N ILE A 458 11.60 41.69 21.36
CA ILE A 458 11.54 41.59 22.82
C ILE A 458 12.57 40.57 23.31
N GLY A 459 13.29 40.94 24.38
CA GLY A 459 14.30 40.09 25.00
C GLY A 459 15.66 40.09 24.30
N ASP A 460 16.57 39.29 24.86
CA ASP A 460 17.97 39.22 24.43
C ASP A 460 18.14 38.33 23.20
N ASP A 461 19.02 38.72 22.28
CA ASP A 461 19.41 37.88 21.14
C ASP A 461 20.15 36.62 21.59
N VAL A 462 19.72 35.46 21.09
CA VAL A 462 20.34 34.16 21.38
C VAL A 462 20.96 33.59 20.11
N ALA A 463 22.26 33.29 20.18
CA ALA A 463 22.93 32.55 19.13
C ALA A 463 22.40 31.11 19.06
N ARG A 464 22.37 30.51 17.87
CA ARG A 464 21.73 29.19 17.65
C ARG A 464 22.38 28.09 18.49
N GLU A 465 23.69 28.18 18.70
CA GLU A 465 24.49 27.29 19.53
C GLU A 465 24.25 27.45 21.04
N ASP A 466 23.69 28.59 21.47
CA ASP A 466 23.44 28.96 22.86
C ASP A 466 21.95 28.83 23.27
N LEU A 467 21.14 28.20 22.41
CA LEU A 467 19.72 27.95 22.65
C LEU A 467 19.50 27.11 23.91
N GLN A 468 18.61 27.60 24.76
CA GLN A 468 18.15 26.97 25.99
C GLN A 468 16.64 26.73 25.92
N PRO A 469 16.13 25.66 26.55
CA PRO A 469 14.70 25.44 26.68
C PRO A 469 13.99 26.71 27.17
N GLY A 470 12.84 27.03 26.58
CA GLY A 470 12.09 28.26 26.85
C GLY A 470 12.40 29.42 25.90
N ASP A 471 13.52 29.39 25.17
CA ASP A 471 13.83 30.41 24.17
C ASP A 471 12.81 30.42 23.01
N ILE A 472 12.49 31.61 22.52
CA ILE A 472 11.62 31.77 21.34
C ILE A 472 12.48 31.69 20.08
N VAL A 473 12.17 30.75 19.20
CA VAL A 473 12.84 30.60 17.90
C VAL A 473 11.92 31.07 16.78
N PHE A 474 12.43 31.91 15.90
CA PHE A 474 11.68 32.54 14.81
C PHE A 474 11.98 31.89 13.48
N LEU A 475 10.93 31.49 12.75
CA LEU A 475 11.03 30.82 11.46
C LEU A 475 10.34 31.59 10.33
N GLU A 476 10.94 31.52 9.14
CA GLU A 476 10.42 32.12 7.91
C GLU A 476 9.23 31.33 7.33
N ALA A 477 8.06 31.94 7.30
CA ALA A 477 6.88 31.43 6.60
C ALA A 477 6.08 32.59 5.98
N ASN A 478 4.88 32.32 5.45
CA ASN A 478 4.02 33.37 4.86
C ASN A 478 3.74 34.52 5.86
N TYR A 479 3.75 34.20 7.15
CA TYR A 479 3.85 35.13 8.27
C TYR A 479 4.93 34.59 9.22
N MET A 480 5.57 35.47 10.00
CA MET A 480 6.58 35.07 10.98
C MET A 480 6.01 33.97 11.89
N ASN A 481 6.70 32.84 12.00
CA ASN A 481 6.27 31.72 12.83
C ASN A 481 7.20 31.63 14.05
N PRO A 482 6.83 32.29 15.17
CA PRO A 482 7.53 32.12 16.44
C PRO A 482 7.20 30.75 17.05
N THR A 483 8.18 30.16 17.70
CA THR A 483 8.16 28.79 18.20
C THR A 483 8.88 28.72 19.53
N ILE A 484 8.59 27.71 20.35
CA ILE A 484 9.23 27.55 21.67
C ILE A 484 10.29 26.45 21.55
N TYR A 485 11.55 26.78 21.85
CA TYR A 485 12.62 25.80 21.88
C TYR A 485 12.49 24.92 23.12
N VAL A 486 12.52 23.60 22.91
CA VAL A 486 12.33 22.60 23.97
C VAL A 486 13.57 21.73 24.18
N GLY A 487 14.73 22.18 23.71
CA GLY A 487 16.00 21.45 23.83
C GLY A 487 16.26 20.48 22.68
N ASN A 488 17.51 20.01 22.57
CA ASN A 488 17.95 19.01 21.58
C ASN A 488 17.58 19.31 20.11
N GLY A 489 17.58 20.60 19.75
CA GLY A 489 17.19 21.02 18.40
C GLY A 489 15.68 20.95 18.15
N GLN A 490 14.84 20.70 19.16
CA GLN A 490 13.39 20.61 19.02
C GLN A 490 12.70 21.93 19.38
N ILE A 491 11.59 22.16 18.69
CA ILE A 491 10.66 23.25 18.94
C ILE A 491 9.24 22.73 19.03
N VAL A 492 8.43 23.39 19.84
CA VAL A 492 6.97 23.30 19.80
C VAL A 492 6.44 24.49 19.03
N HIS A 493 5.57 24.24 18.05
CA HIS A 493 4.97 25.30 17.26
C HIS A 493 3.63 24.89 16.64
N VAL A 494 2.92 25.88 16.11
CA VAL A 494 1.63 25.64 15.44
C VAL A 494 1.80 25.55 13.93
N THR A 495 1.22 24.51 13.34
CA THR A 495 1.18 24.32 11.88
C THR A 495 -0.24 24.12 11.38
N VAL A 496 -0.52 24.59 10.16
CA VAL A 496 -1.86 24.49 9.55
C VAL A 496 -2.36 23.05 9.47
N SER A 497 -1.47 22.08 9.25
CA SER A 497 -1.85 20.68 9.05
C SER A 497 -1.91 19.84 10.32
N LYS A 498 -1.19 20.22 11.39
CA LYS A 498 -1.07 19.40 12.61
C LYS A 498 -1.47 20.11 13.90
N GLY A 499 -1.83 21.39 13.85
CA GLY A 499 -2.01 22.18 15.08
C GLY A 499 -0.69 22.35 15.81
N VAL A 500 -0.75 22.39 17.15
CA VAL A 500 0.44 22.41 18.01
C VAL A 500 1.20 21.08 17.88
N THR A 501 2.46 21.15 17.49
CA THR A 501 3.27 19.98 17.16
C THR A 501 4.74 20.19 17.49
N VAL A 502 5.50 19.10 17.60
CA VAL A 502 6.95 19.13 17.80
C VAL A 502 7.66 18.96 16.47
N THR A 503 8.59 19.87 16.19
CA THR A 503 9.51 19.78 15.05
C THR A 503 10.94 19.81 15.55
N ASN A 504 11.81 18.96 15.01
CA ASN A 504 13.25 19.10 15.22
C ASN A 504 13.85 20.00 14.13
N LEU A 505 14.39 21.17 14.49
CA LEU A 505 15.01 22.18 13.60
C LEU A 505 16.34 21.78 12.99
N VAL A 506 17.14 20.98 13.69
CA VAL A 506 18.41 20.46 13.13
C VAL A 506 18.09 19.57 11.94
N THR A 507 17.01 18.82 12.07
CA THR A 507 16.67 17.78 11.12
C THR A 507 15.65 18.27 10.10
N SER A 508 14.60 19.01 10.43
CA SER A 508 13.57 19.40 9.46
C SER A 508 14.15 20.06 8.19
N SER A 509 13.99 19.42 7.03
CA SER A 509 14.44 19.96 5.74
C SER A 509 13.62 21.15 5.29
N PHE A 510 12.40 21.28 5.81
CA PHE A 510 11.55 22.44 5.58
C PHE A 510 11.85 23.55 6.59
N TRP A 511 11.77 23.27 7.89
CA TRP A 511 11.85 24.29 8.94
C TRP A 511 13.29 24.69 9.31
N GLY A 512 14.26 23.78 9.19
CA GLY A 512 15.66 24.05 9.53
C GLY A 512 16.30 25.19 8.72
N PRO A 513 16.15 25.23 7.37
CA PRO A 513 16.62 26.34 6.54
C PRO A 513 15.89 27.67 6.76
N LYS A 514 14.75 27.64 7.44
CA LYS A 514 13.89 28.81 7.71
C LYS A 514 14.21 29.50 9.03
N TYR A 515 15.23 29.04 9.76
CA TYR A 515 15.65 29.69 10.99
C TYR A 515 16.11 31.13 10.73
N ILE A 516 15.45 32.09 11.36
CA ILE A 516 15.77 33.52 11.25
C ILE A 516 16.63 33.96 12.44
N GLY A 517 16.25 33.56 13.66
CA GLY A 517 16.91 33.98 14.89
C GLY A 517 16.18 33.47 16.13
N ALA A 518 16.67 33.83 17.31
CA ALA A 518 16.06 33.44 18.57
C ALA A 518 16.18 34.55 19.63
N LYS A 519 15.20 34.59 20.53
CA LYS A 519 15.13 35.51 21.65
C LYS A 519 14.97 34.77 22.97
N ARG A 520 15.67 35.24 24.01
CA ARG A 520 15.43 34.82 25.39
C ARG A 520 14.62 35.90 26.09
N VAL A 521 13.41 35.55 26.51
CA VAL A 521 12.51 36.45 27.23
C VAL A 521 12.42 35.97 28.67
N THR A 522 12.68 36.88 29.59
CA THR A 522 12.53 36.71 31.03
C THR A 522 11.74 37.88 31.58
N LYS A 523 11.21 37.77 32.79
CA LYS A 523 10.47 38.89 33.40
C LYS A 523 11.32 40.15 33.54
N GLU A 524 12.61 39.98 33.87
CA GLU A 524 13.57 41.08 34.03
C GLU A 524 13.80 41.84 32.72
N ASN A 525 14.06 41.15 31.61
CA ASN A 525 14.32 41.81 30.33
C ASN A 525 13.04 42.21 29.56
N TYR A 526 11.86 41.73 29.99
CA TYR A 526 10.57 42.18 29.48
C TYR A 526 10.14 43.49 30.12
N ASP A 527 10.29 43.65 31.45
CA ASP A 527 9.92 44.87 32.19
C ASP A 527 10.79 46.09 31.80
N ASP A 528 11.98 45.85 31.22
CA ASP A 528 12.88 46.88 30.69
C ASP A 528 12.51 47.37 29.27
N VAL A 529 11.51 46.77 28.62
CA VAL A 529 11.02 47.22 27.31
C VAL A 529 10.14 48.47 27.52
N PRO A 530 10.47 49.63 26.92
CA PRO A 530 9.66 50.84 27.09
C PRO A 530 8.22 50.58 26.62
N GLU A 531 7.24 51.00 27.43
CA GLU A 531 5.83 50.96 27.02
C GLU A 531 5.68 51.67 25.65
N PRO A 532 4.95 51.09 24.68
CA PRO A 532 4.72 51.74 23.41
C PRO A 532 4.00 53.08 23.66
N GLU A 533 4.51 54.16 23.07
CA GLU A 533 3.85 55.47 23.14
C GLU A 533 2.40 55.33 22.64
N GLU A 534 1.43 55.79 23.45
CA GLU A 534 0.02 55.78 23.05
C GLU A 534 -0.14 56.52 21.70
N PRO A 535 -0.92 55.96 20.75
CA PRO A 535 -1.14 56.62 19.48
C PRO A 535 -1.81 57.99 19.70
N GLU A 536 -1.24 59.05 19.12
CA GLU A 536 -1.76 60.41 19.23
C GLU A 536 -3.27 60.48 18.89
N ASP A 537 -4.03 61.10 19.79
CA ASP A 537 -5.47 61.29 19.69
C ASP A 537 -5.84 62.09 18.41
N PRO A 538 -6.59 61.52 17.47
CA PRO A 538 -6.96 62.20 16.22
C PRO A 538 -7.96 63.37 16.42
N GLU A 539 -8.47 63.62 17.63
CA GLU A 539 -9.48 64.66 17.87
C GLU A 539 -8.92 66.06 18.20
N ASN A 540 -7.59 66.26 18.28
CA ASN A 540 -7.05 67.60 18.58
C ASN A 540 -5.74 67.92 17.82
N PRO A 541 -5.82 68.40 16.56
CA PRO A 541 -4.63 68.80 15.82
C PRO A 541 -4.01 70.08 16.40
N PRO A 542 -2.68 70.21 16.44
CA PRO A 542 -2.02 71.44 16.89
C PRO A 542 -2.33 72.63 15.96
N GLU A 543 -2.49 73.82 16.54
CA GLU A 543 -2.69 75.08 15.81
C GLU A 543 -1.52 75.38 14.87
N ASP A 544 -1.84 75.67 13.61
CA ASP A 544 -0.94 75.98 12.48
C ASP A 544 -0.10 77.25 12.71
N PRO A 545 1.24 77.16 12.78
CA PRO A 545 2.11 78.31 12.65
C PRO A 545 2.65 78.44 11.22
N GLU A 546 2.09 79.45 10.53
CA GLU A 546 2.69 80.24 9.45
C GLU A 546 2.90 79.56 8.07
N ALA A 547 1.95 79.85 7.17
CA ALA A 547 2.08 79.72 5.73
C ALA A 547 3.30 80.50 5.17
N PRO A 548 4.06 79.92 4.22
CA PRO A 548 5.21 80.59 3.61
C PRO A 548 4.79 81.71 2.63
N PRO A 549 5.60 82.77 2.47
CA PRO A 549 5.23 83.92 1.65
C PRO A 549 5.22 83.62 0.15
N GLU A 550 4.25 84.21 -0.55
CA GLU A 550 4.08 84.17 -2.01
C GLU A 550 5.30 84.77 -2.74
N ASN A 551 5.82 84.05 -3.74
CA ASN A 551 6.84 84.56 -4.65
C ASN A 551 6.23 85.56 -5.65
N PRO A 552 6.89 86.70 -5.93
CA PRO A 552 6.41 87.67 -6.89
C PRO A 552 6.65 87.19 -8.33
N VAL A 553 5.62 87.37 -9.15
CA VAL A 553 5.69 87.32 -10.62
C VAL A 553 6.44 88.57 -11.10
N ASP A 554 7.43 88.40 -11.98
CA ASP A 554 7.92 89.49 -12.84
C ASP A 554 7.91 89.05 -14.32
N PRO A 555 7.51 89.91 -15.26
CA PRO A 555 7.22 89.53 -16.64
C PRO A 555 8.35 89.91 -17.64
N VAL A 556 8.17 89.43 -18.88
CA VAL A 556 8.81 89.91 -20.14
C VAL A 556 10.21 89.36 -20.47
N ASN A 557 10.31 88.37 -21.36
CA ASN A 557 10.49 88.54 -22.83
C ASN A 557 10.55 87.18 -23.52
#